data_AF-A0A942SCH2-F1
#
_entry.id   AF-A0A942SCH2-F1
#
_cell.length_a   1.000
_cell.length_b   1.000
_cell.length_c   1.000
_cell.angle_alpha   90.00
_cell.angle_beta   90.00
_cell.angle_gamma   90.00
#
_symmetry.space_group_name_H-M   'P 1'
#
loop_
_entity.id
_entity.type
_entity.pdbx_description
1 polymer ?
#
loop_
_entity_poly.entity_id
_entity_poly.type
_entity_poly.pdbx_seq_one_letter_code
_entity_poly.pdbx_strand_id
1 'polypeptide(L)'
;MDNQLQKKEPKRVPKDTAIQETENWRSILKPVMGDKVIRGFFIPIEDITAIANMHQVSGMRGYICLTDKNDFSSISFIVVPVDENNKDILTEKNGVSEEEISTIYDFTRPCPAFCDESSPLYSG
;
A
#
# COMPACT_ATOMS: atom_id res chain seq x y z
N MET A 1 5.61 -34.66 -5.14
CA MET A 1 6.53 -34.09 -4.14
C MET A 1 6.00 -32.71 -3.82
N ASP A 2 5.37 -32.60 -2.66
CA ASP A 2 4.60 -31.42 -2.25
C ASP A 2 5.54 -30.25 -1.96
N ASN A 3 5.52 -29.23 -2.83
CA ASN A 3 6.17 -27.95 -2.55
C ASN A 3 5.24 -27.12 -1.67
N GLN A 4 5.23 -27.46 -0.37
CA GLN A 4 4.58 -26.65 0.66
C GLN A 4 5.31 -25.30 0.69
N LEU A 5 4.74 -24.28 0.06
CA LEU A 5 5.09 -22.87 0.29
C LEU A 5 5.06 -22.66 1.81
N GLN A 6 6.23 -22.63 2.44
CA GLN A 6 6.35 -22.41 3.88
C GLN A 6 5.67 -21.08 4.20
N LYS A 7 4.52 -21.17 4.88
CA LYS A 7 3.73 -20.01 5.30
C LYS A 7 4.58 -19.23 6.29
N LYS A 8 5.27 -18.21 5.79
CA LYS A 8 6.13 -17.36 6.62
C LYS A 8 5.22 -16.55 7.52
N GLU A 9 5.28 -16.80 8.83
CA GLU A 9 4.52 -16.02 9.81
C GLU A 9 4.80 -14.52 9.61
N PRO A 10 3.77 -13.67 9.59
CA PRO A 10 3.96 -12.24 9.41
C PRO A 10 4.80 -11.68 10.55
N LYS A 11 5.86 -10.95 10.20
CA LYS A 11 6.70 -10.26 11.19
C LYS A 11 5.87 -9.16 11.85
N ARG A 12 5.61 -9.30 13.14
CA ARG A 12 4.89 -8.29 13.94
C ARG A 12 5.86 -7.26 14.51
N VAL A 13 5.43 -6.00 14.56
CA VAL A 13 6.12 -4.91 15.26
C VAL A 13 5.40 -4.63 16.58
N PRO A 14 6.10 -4.46 17.72
CA PRO A 14 5.47 -4.08 18.98
C PRO A 14 4.73 -2.73 18.89
N LYS A 15 3.63 -2.59 19.64
CA LYS A 15 2.78 -1.38 19.61
C LYS A 15 3.57 -0.09 19.87
N ASP A 16 4.38 -0.07 20.92
CA ASP A 16 5.12 1.15 21.32
C ASP A 16 6.21 1.50 20.29
N THR A 17 6.82 0.48 19.68
CA THR A 17 7.74 0.67 18.55
C THR A 17 7.03 1.30 17.35
N ALA A 18 5.84 0.80 16.99
CA ALA A 18 5.07 1.36 15.89
C ALA A 18 4.62 2.81 16.16
N ILE A 19 4.21 3.14 17.39
CA ILE A 19 3.90 4.52 17.80
C ILE A 19 5.12 5.41 17.56
N GLN A 20 6.27 5.05 18.14
CA GLN A 20 7.50 5.83 18.04
C GLN A 20 7.96 6.02 16.58
N GLU A 21 7.92 4.97 15.76
CA GLU A 21 8.32 5.04 14.36
C GLU A 21 7.39 5.97 13.55
N THR A 22 6.07 5.93 13.80
CA THR A 22 5.13 6.83 13.13
C THR A 22 5.27 8.29 13.60
N GLU A 23 5.59 8.53 14.87
CA GLU A 23 5.91 9.87 15.40
C GLU A 23 7.18 10.45 14.77
N ASN A 24 8.22 9.62 14.60
CA ASN A 24 9.47 10.02 13.96
C ASN A 24 9.23 10.48 12.53
N TRP A 25 8.43 9.72 11.76
CA TRP A 25 8.02 10.10 10.40
C TRP A 25 7.33 11.47 10.37
N ARG A 26 6.34 11.68 11.26
CA ARG A 26 5.62 12.95 11.33
C ARG A 26 6.52 14.11 11.70
N SER A 27 7.41 13.91 12.66
CA SER A 27 8.34 14.94 13.12
C SER A 27 9.31 15.38 12.02
N ILE A 28 9.80 14.45 11.20
CA ILE A 28 10.71 14.76 10.08
C ILE A 28 9.99 15.50 8.94
N LEU A 29 8.74 15.14 8.63
CA LEU A 29 8.03 15.73 7.49
C LEU A 29 7.22 16.98 7.81
N LYS A 30 6.92 17.24 9.09
CA LYS A 30 6.17 18.44 9.50
C LYS A 30 6.77 19.77 8.96
N PRO A 31 8.10 19.98 8.91
CA PRO A 31 8.67 21.19 8.31
C PRO A 31 8.43 21.34 6.80
N VAL A 32 8.22 20.24 6.09
CA VAL A 32 8.06 20.21 4.62
C VAL A 32 6.58 20.24 4.24
N MET A 33 5.74 19.49 4.95
CA MET A 33 4.34 19.26 4.61
C MET A 33 3.35 19.95 5.56
N GLY A 34 3.82 20.52 6.66
CA GLY A 34 2.95 21.12 7.68
C GLY A 34 1.96 20.09 8.25
N ASP A 35 0.69 20.45 8.30
CA ASP A 35 -0.38 19.56 8.77
C ASP A 35 -0.84 18.55 7.71
N LYS A 36 -0.28 18.60 6.48
CA LYS A 36 -0.61 17.68 5.38
C LYS A 36 0.19 16.38 5.40
N VAL A 37 0.94 16.10 6.47
CA VAL A 37 1.70 14.86 6.57
C VAL A 37 0.77 13.66 6.50
N ILE A 38 1.00 12.79 5.53
CA ILE A 38 0.27 11.52 5.40
C ILE A 38 0.65 10.61 6.56
N ARG A 39 -0.38 10.12 7.26
CA ARG A 39 -0.23 9.28 8.45
C ARG A 39 -0.39 7.78 8.17
N GLY A 40 -1.02 7.45 7.04
CA GLY A 40 -1.27 6.08 6.62
C GLY A 40 -2.20 6.01 5.43
N PHE A 41 -2.34 4.80 4.90
CA PHE A 41 -3.26 4.46 3.83
C PHE A 41 -4.19 3.35 4.31
N PHE A 42 -5.49 3.55 4.13
CA PHE A 42 -6.46 2.49 4.38
C PHE A 42 -6.58 1.61 3.13
N ILE A 43 -6.29 0.32 3.29
CA ILE A 43 -6.37 -0.67 2.22
C ILE A 43 -7.50 -1.65 2.58
N PRO A 44 -8.64 -1.62 1.86
CA PRO A 44 -9.70 -2.59 2.06
C PRO A 44 -9.21 -4.02 1.88
N ILE A 45 -9.70 -4.94 2.71
CA ILE A 45 -9.30 -6.36 2.64
C ILE A 45 -9.82 -7.02 1.37
N GLU A 46 -10.94 -6.53 0.85
CA GLU A 46 -11.58 -6.99 -0.38
C GLU A 46 -10.65 -6.81 -1.57
N ASP A 47 -9.97 -5.67 -1.66
CA ASP A 47 -9.06 -5.36 -2.75
C ASP A 47 -7.78 -6.21 -2.68
N ILE A 48 -7.24 -6.42 -1.47
CA ILE A 48 -6.12 -7.36 -1.24
C ILE A 48 -6.52 -8.77 -1.68
N THR A 49 -7.72 -9.19 -1.33
CA THR A 49 -8.24 -10.53 -1.66
C THR A 49 -8.45 -10.67 -3.16
N ALA A 50 -8.95 -9.63 -3.84
CA ALA A 50 -9.13 -9.61 -5.29
C ALA A 50 -7.78 -9.81 -6.00
N ILE A 51 -6.75 -9.06 -5.59
CA ILE A 51 -5.39 -9.19 -6.15
C ILE A 51 -4.77 -10.56 -5.84
N ALA A 52 -4.92 -11.05 -4.61
CA ALA A 52 -4.39 -12.34 -4.19
C ALA A 52 -5.00 -13.53 -4.96
N ASN A 53 -6.22 -13.36 -5.50
CA ASN A 53 -6.90 -14.38 -6.30
C ASN A 53 -6.52 -14.33 -7.79
N MET A 54 -5.76 -13.33 -8.25
CA MET A 54 -5.21 -13.30 -9.60
C MET A 54 -4.21 -14.45 -9.79
N HIS A 55 -4.11 -14.97 -11.02
CA HIS A 55 -3.16 -16.03 -11.32
C HIS A 55 -1.71 -15.54 -11.16
N GLN A 56 -0.84 -16.39 -10.60
CA GLN A 56 0.62 -16.20 -10.54
C GLN A 56 1.09 -15.00 -9.70
N VAL A 57 0.29 -14.53 -8.74
CA VAL A 57 0.72 -13.48 -7.79
C VAL A 57 1.44 -14.10 -6.59
N SER A 58 2.67 -13.64 -6.33
CA SER A 58 3.51 -14.02 -5.18
C SER A 58 3.47 -12.98 -4.05
N GLY A 59 3.03 -11.76 -4.35
CA GLY A 59 2.93 -10.65 -3.40
C GLY A 59 2.49 -9.35 -4.07
N MET A 60 2.62 -8.25 -3.35
CA MET A 60 2.32 -6.91 -3.87
C MET A 60 3.45 -5.95 -3.53
N ARG A 61 3.67 -4.98 -4.39
CA ARG A 61 4.61 -3.87 -4.20
C ARG A 61 3.86 -2.56 -4.08
N GLY A 62 4.11 -1.81 -3.02
CA GLY A 62 3.55 -0.49 -2.79
C GLY A 62 4.46 0.64 -3.26
N TYR A 63 3.90 1.62 -3.95
CA TYR A 63 4.55 2.83 -4.42
C TYR A 63 3.85 4.05 -3.83
N ILE A 64 4.62 4.96 -3.23
CA ILE A 64 4.13 6.30 -2.86
C ILE A 64 4.42 7.22 -4.04
N CYS A 65 3.40 7.89 -4.55
CA CYS A 65 3.50 8.77 -5.71
C CYS A 65 2.79 10.11 -5.44
N LEU A 66 2.98 11.07 -6.35
CA LEU A 66 2.26 12.35 -6.36
C LEU A 66 1.42 12.40 -7.63
N THR A 67 0.13 12.72 -7.48
CA THR A 67 -0.75 12.95 -8.64
C THR A 67 -0.54 14.34 -9.24
N ASP A 68 0.00 15.28 -8.45
CA ASP A 68 0.54 16.57 -8.89
C ASP A 68 1.95 16.77 -8.29
N LYS A 69 2.96 16.90 -9.17
CA LYS A 69 4.36 17.09 -8.78
C LYS A 69 4.63 18.33 -7.93
N ASN A 70 3.72 19.31 -7.92
CA ASN A 70 3.86 20.55 -7.16
C ASN A 70 3.01 20.58 -5.89
N ASP A 71 2.15 19.57 -5.65
CA ASP A 71 1.30 19.52 -4.47
C ASP A 71 1.59 18.27 -3.62
N PHE A 72 2.23 18.47 -2.48
CA PHE A 72 2.48 17.40 -1.51
C PHE A 72 1.21 16.85 -0.84
N SER A 73 0.05 17.53 -0.90
CA SER A 73 -1.21 16.88 -0.51
C SER A 73 -1.73 15.88 -1.53
N SER A 74 -1.18 15.86 -2.74
CA SER A 74 -1.61 14.97 -3.83
C SER A 74 -1.01 13.56 -3.75
N ILE A 75 -0.43 13.21 -2.59
CA ILE A 75 0.18 11.90 -2.36
C ILE A 75 -0.84 10.80 -2.56
N SER A 76 -0.46 9.82 -3.37
CA SER A 76 -1.21 8.59 -3.64
C SER A 76 -0.37 7.37 -3.26
N PHE A 77 -1.06 6.27 -2.99
CA PHE A 77 -0.45 4.96 -2.75
C PHE A 77 -0.99 3.97 -3.76
N ILE A 78 -0.09 3.47 -4.58
CA ILE A 78 -0.38 2.51 -5.63
C ILE A 78 0.17 1.16 -5.20
N VAL A 79 -0.55 0.08 -5.44
CA VAL A 79 0.01 -1.29 -5.33
C VAL A 79 -0.07 -2.01 -6.66
N VAL A 80 0.95 -2.83 -6.87
CA VAL A 80 1.16 -3.60 -8.09
C VAL A 80 1.39 -5.07 -7.71
N PRO A 81 0.69 -6.03 -8.33
CA PRO A 81 0.94 -7.45 -8.12
C PRO A 81 2.34 -7.84 -8.60
N VAL A 82 2.96 -8.78 -7.90
CA VAL A 82 4.32 -9.27 -8.21
C VAL A 82 4.25 -10.75 -8.56
N ASP A 83 4.92 -11.16 -9.63
CA ASP A 83 4.99 -12.56 -10.07
C ASP A 83 5.97 -13.40 -9.23
N GLU A 84 6.03 -14.70 -9.50
CA GLU A 84 6.96 -15.64 -8.83
C GLU A 84 8.46 -15.34 -9.09
N ASN A 85 8.78 -14.58 -10.13
CA ASN A 85 10.13 -14.14 -10.47
C ASN A 85 10.47 -12.76 -9.87
N ASN A 86 9.62 -12.26 -8.95
CA ASN A 86 9.74 -10.96 -8.31
C ASN A 86 9.67 -9.77 -9.30
N LYS A 87 8.94 -9.93 -10.41
CA LYS A 87 8.66 -8.87 -11.39
C LYS A 87 7.25 -8.33 -11.22
N ASP A 88 7.11 -7.04 -11.46
CA ASP A 88 5.82 -6.35 -11.40
C ASP A 88 4.96 -6.78 -12.59
N ILE A 89 3.73 -7.21 -12.29
CA ILE A 89 2.69 -7.47 -13.29
C ILE A 89 2.01 -6.13 -13.53
N LEU A 90 2.23 -5.53 -14.70
CA LEU A 90 1.72 -4.19 -15.04
C LEU A 90 0.48 -4.23 -15.93
N THR A 91 0.33 -5.32 -16.69
CA THR A 91 -0.83 -5.55 -17.56
C THR A 91 -1.26 -7.01 -17.50
N GLU A 92 -2.56 -7.24 -17.68
CA GLU A 92 -3.16 -8.55 -17.86
C GLU A 92 -4.02 -8.55 -19.13
N LYS A 93 -4.02 -9.66 -19.88
CA LYS A 93 -4.88 -9.81 -21.04
C LYS A 93 -6.28 -10.15 -20.58
N ASN A 94 -7.27 -9.36 -21.01
CA ASN A 94 -8.65 -9.68 -20.71
C ASN A 94 -9.05 -10.95 -21.47
N GLY A 95 -9.57 -11.99 -20.82
CA GLY A 95 -9.94 -13.26 -21.49
C GLY A 95 -11.03 -13.15 -22.58
N VAL A 96 -11.52 -11.93 -22.83
CA VAL A 96 -12.62 -11.59 -23.74
C VAL A 96 -12.17 -10.66 -24.88
N SER A 97 -11.00 -9.99 -24.76
CA SER A 97 -10.47 -9.07 -25.79
C SER A 97 -8.94 -9.09 -25.83
N GLU A 98 -8.32 -8.74 -26.97
CA GLU A 98 -6.86 -8.59 -27.06
C GLU A 98 -6.33 -7.34 -26.31
N GLU A 99 -7.20 -6.61 -25.62
CA GLU A 99 -6.82 -5.41 -24.88
C GLU A 99 -6.17 -5.78 -23.54
N GLU A 100 -4.98 -5.24 -23.34
CA GLU A 100 -4.24 -5.31 -22.08
C GLU A 100 -4.85 -4.31 -21.08
N ILE A 101 -5.27 -4.80 -19.92
CA ILE A 101 -5.80 -3.99 -18.81
C ILE A 101 -4.69 -3.79 -17.79
N SER A 102 -4.56 -2.57 -17.28
CA SER A 102 -3.64 -2.25 -16.19
C SER A 102 -3.97 -3.03 -14.92
N THR A 103 -2.97 -3.67 -14.33
CA THR A 103 -3.04 -4.33 -13.01
C THR A 103 -2.46 -3.44 -11.91
N ILE A 104 -2.31 -2.15 -12.19
CA ILE A 104 -1.86 -1.13 -11.24
C ILE A 104 -3.10 -0.55 -10.54
N TYR A 105 -3.16 -0.69 -9.22
CA TYR A 105 -4.31 -0.27 -8.42
C TYR A 105 -3.97 0.96 -7.59
N ASP A 106 -4.82 1.98 -7.67
CA ASP A 106 -4.75 3.15 -6.79
C ASP A 106 -5.55 2.87 -5.50
N PHE A 107 -4.85 2.83 -4.38
CA PHE A 107 -5.41 2.59 -3.04
C PHE A 107 -5.52 3.89 -2.25
N THR A 108 -5.87 4.99 -2.91
CA THR A 108 -6.07 6.29 -2.26
C THR A 108 -7.36 6.34 -1.44
N ARG A 109 -7.22 5.90 -0.19
CA ARG A 109 -7.93 6.49 0.96
C ARG A 109 -6.91 7.01 1.97
N PRO A 110 -6.20 8.11 1.66
CA PRO A 110 -5.20 8.66 2.56
C PRO A 110 -5.86 9.14 3.87
N CYS A 111 -5.22 8.87 5.01
CA CYS A 111 -5.55 9.57 6.25
C CYS A 111 -5.37 11.09 6.02
N PRO A 112 -6.30 11.96 6.46
CA PRO A 112 -7.22 11.76 7.59
C PRO A 112 -8.69 11.41 7.26
N ALA A 113 -9.13 11.42 6.00
CA ALA A 113 -10.56 11.32 5.69
C ALA A 113 -11.24 9.98 6.08
N PHE A 114 -10.46 8.90 6.22
CA PHE A 114 -10.97 7.55 6.48
C PHE A 114 -10.25 6.83 7.63
N CYS A 115 -9.47 7.57 8.42
CA CYS A 115 -8.65 6.97 9.46
C CYS A 115 -9.27 7.10 10.85
N ASP A 116 -8.97 6.12 11.69
CA ASP A 116 -9.35 6.13 13.09
C ASP A 116 -8.54 7.19 13.84
N GLU A 117 -9.13 8.37 14.04
CA GLU A 117 -8.48 9.47 14.76
C GLU A 117 -8.20 9.16 16.23
N SER A 118 -8.87 8.15 16.80
CA SER A 118 -8.64 7.69 18.17
C SER A 118 -7.39 6.81 18.29
N SER A 119 -6.82 6.35 17.17
CA SER A 119 -5.63 5.52 17.16
C SER A 119 -4.41 6.28 17.69
N PRO A 120 -3.59 5.66 18.57
CA PRO A 120 -2.34 6.28 19.02
C PRO A 120 -1.32 6.42 17.87
N LEU A 121 -1.51 5.70 16.76
CA LEU A 121 -0.71 5.87 15.55
C LEU A 121 -1.11 7.13 14.77
N TYR A 122 -2.32 7.67 15.02
CA TYR A 122 -2.83 8.87 14.37
C TYR A 122 -2.47 10.15 15.12
N SER A 123 -2.60 10.19 16.45
CA SER A 123 -2.57 11.45 17.25
C SER A 123 -1.25 11.77 17.95
N GLY A 124 -0.24 10.89 17.91
CA GLY A 124 1.10 11.17 18.45
C GLY A 124 1.86 12.28 17.74
#